data_AF-A0A699SFJ5-F1
#
_entry.id   AF-A0A699SFJ5-F1
#
_cell.length_a   1.000
_cell.length_b   1.000
_cell.length_c   1.000
_cell.angle_alpha   90.00
_cell.angle_beta   90.00
_cell.angle_gamma   90.00
#
_symmetry.space_group_name_H-M   'P 1'
#
loop_
_entity.id
_entity.type
_entity.pdbx_description
1 polymer ?
#
loop_
_entity_poly.entity_id
_entity_poly.type
_entity_poly.pdbx_seq_one_letter_code
_entity_poly.pdbx_strand_id
1 'polypeptide(L)'
;TSQSANKKQEFVKSDDKQVGKKDDEKKRDMSRVKCYNCKKEGHFDKDCKKAKVKDYEYYKTNMLLAKKDKDEQVLLAEDQAWMKSSSDSDQEINANM
;
A
#
# COMPACT_ATOMS: atom_id res chain seq x y z
N THR A 1 -23.11 8.73 40.02
CA THR A 1 -22.22 7.92 39.16
C THR A 1 -22.79 7.87 37.76
N SER A 2 -22.07 8.51 36.85
CA SER A 2 -22.02 8.32 35.40
C SER A 2 -23.33 8.16 34.62
N GLN A 3 -23.70 9.26 33.96
CA GLN A 3 -24.49 9.28 32.74
C GLN A 3 -23.83 8.41 31.67
N SER A 4 -24.61 7.63 30.92
CA SER A 4 -24.21 7.20 29.58
C SER A 4 -25.45 7.04 28.71
N ALA A 5 -25.71 8.08 27.91
CA ALA A 5 -26.70 8.06 26.85
C ALA A 5 -26.13 7.26 25.67
N ASN A 6 -26.67 6.07 25.42
CA ASN A 6 -26.36 5.29 24.23
C ASN A 6 -27.02 5.96 23.01
N LYS A 7 -26.33 6.95 22.44
CA LYS A 7 -26.70 7.56 21.16
C LYS A 7 -26.41 6.55 20.05
N LYS A 8 -27.42 5.78 19.66
CA LYS A 8 -27.40 5.01 18.41
C LYS A 8 -27.18 6.01 17.27
N GLN A 9 -25.99 5.95 16.68
CA GLN A 9 -25.68 6.66 15.47
C GLN A 9 -26.44 5.96 14.34
N GLU A 10 -27.53 6.55 13.88
CA GLU A 10 -28.19 6.10 12.66
C GLU A 10 -27.18 6.17 11.53
N PHE A 11 -26.85 5.00 10.99
CA PHE A 11 -26.08 4.84 9.78
C PHE A 11 -26.94 5.38 8.64
N VAL A 12 -26.75 6.67 8.33
CA VAL A 12 -27.22 7.25 7.07
C VAL A 12 -26.56 6.42 5.97
N LYS A 13 -27.36 5.56 5.34
CA LYS A 13 -26.99 4.93 4.08
C LYS A 13 -26.75 6.08 3.12
N SER A 14 -25.50 6.38 2.83
CA SER A 14 -25.15 7.23 1.70
C SER A 14 -25.62 6.46 0.48
N ASP A 15 -26.78 6.84 -0.05
CA ASP A 15 -27.13 6.48 -1.41
C ASP A 15 -25.95 6.92 -2.27
N ASP A 16 -25.21 5.94 -2.79
CA ASP A 16 -24.28 6.13 -3.88
C ASP A 16 -25.12 6.63 -5.06
N LYS A 17 -25.39 7.94 -5.04
CA LYS A 17 -25.57 8.71 -6.25
C LYS A 17 -24.29 8.45 -7.02
N GLN A 18 -24.34 7.44 -7.89
CA GLN A 18 -23.72 7.53 -9.18
C GLN A 18 -24.22 8.85 -9.77
N VAL A 19 -23.51 9.93 -9.44
CA VAL A 19 -23.30 11.02 -10.36
C VAL A 19 -22.66 10.31 -11.54
N GLY A 20 -23.52 9.86 -12.45
CA GLY A 20 -23.15 9.68 -13.84
C GLY A 20 -22.48 10.99 -14.19
N LYS A 21 -21.15 10.97 -14.17
CA LYS A 21 -20.35 12.01 -14.76
C LYS A 21 -20.74 11.91 -16.21
N LYS A 22 -21.77 12.68 -16.59
CA LYS A 22 -22.04 12.98 -17.99
C LYS A 22 -20.68 13.34 -18.53
N ASP A 23 -20.26 12.61 -19.55
CA ASP A 23 -19.08 12.92 -20.33
C ASP A 23 -19.35 14.26 -21.03
N ASP A 24 -19.33 15.34 -20.25
CA ASP A 24 -18.94 16.65 -20.74
C ASP A 24 -17.44 16.51 -21.02
N GLU A 25 -17.13 15.80 -22.10
CA GLU A 25 -15.90 15.94 -22.84
C GLU A 25 -15.92 17.37 -23.41
N LYS A 26 -15.86 18.37 -22.53
CA LYS A 26 -15.29 19.66 -22.87
C LYS A 26 -13.89 19.29 -23.29
N LYS A 27 -13.70 19.11 -24.60
CA LYS A 27 -12.45 18.69 -25.23
C LYS A 27 -11.38 19.63 -24.72
N ARG A 28 -10.72 19.22 -23.64
CA ARG A 28 -9.62 19.98 -23.09
C ARG A 28 -8.63 19.99 -24.22
N ASP A 29 -8.15 21.17 -24.54
CA ASP A 29 -7.18 21.35 -25.59
C ASP A 29 -5.96 20.47 -25.30
N MET A 30 -5.90 19.31 -25.96
CA MET A 30 -4.86 18.30 -25.73
C MET A 30 -3.47 18.86 -26.03
N SER A 31 -3.39 19.88 -26.91
CA SER A 31 -2.12 20.54 -27.24
C SER A 31 -1.48 21.21 -26.02
N ARG A 32 -2.26 21.56 -24.99
CA ARG A 32 -1.74 22.16 -23.75
C ARG A 32 -1.49 21.15 -22.63
N VAL A 33 -1.90 19.90 -22.82
CA VAL A 33 -1.73 18.85 -21.81
C VAL A 33 -0.29 18.37 -21.84
N LYS A 34 0.49 18.70 -20.80
CA LYS A 34 1.87 18.26 -20.65
C LYS A 34 1.95 16.94 -19.89
N CYS A 35 2.59 15.94 -20.51
CA CYS A 35 2.94 14.67 -19.88
C CYS A 35 4.11 14.89 -18.92
N TYR A 36 3.94 14.59 -17.64
CA TYR A 36 5.01 14.62 -16.63
C TYR A 36 6.05 13.53 -16.84
N ASN A 37 5.69 12.40 -17.45
CA ASN A 37 6.64 11.31 -17.69
C ASN A 37 7.67 11.68 -18.78
N CYS A 38 7.20 12.07 -19.97
CA CYS A 38 8.09 12.35 -21.10
C CYS A 38 8.32 13.83 -21.40
N LYS A 39 7.70 14.72 -20.61
CA LYS A 39 7.76 16.19 -20.74
C LYS A 39 7.25 16.75 -22.07
N LYS A 40 6.58 15.93 -22.90
CA LYS A 40 5.94 16.34 -24.16
C LYS A 40 4.47 16.68 -23.95
N GLU A 41 3.94 17.55 -24.81
CA GLU A 41 2.53 17.92 -24.82
C GLU A 41 1.69 16.95 -25.66
N GLY A 42 0.36 17.06 -25.61
CA GLY A 42 -0.57 16.29 -26.45
C GLY A 42 -1.22 15.06 -25.80
N HIS A 43 -0.80 14.66 -24.59
CA HIS A 43 -1.34 13.45 -23.93
C HIS A 43 -1.13 13.47 -22.41
N PHE A 44 -1.96 12.70 -21.70
CA PHE A 44 -1.78 12.45 -20.27
C PHE A 44 -0.71 11.39 -20.00
N ASP A 45 -0.14 11.38 -18.80
CA ASP A 45 0.86 10.38 -18.39
C ASP A 45 0.39 8.94 -18.53
N LYS A 46 -0.92 8.71 -18.34
CA LYS A 46 -1.55 7.38 -18.45
C LYS A 46 -1.45 6.82 -19.86
N ASP A 47 -1.46 7.69 -20.87
CA ASP A 47 -1.42 7.34 -22.30
C ASP A 47 -0.01 7.45 -22.87
N CYS A 48 1.00 7.73 -22.02
CA CYS A 48 2.37 7.90 -22.45
C CYS A 48 2.97 6.56 -22.88
N LYS A 49 3.22 6.41 -24.19
CA LYS A 49 3.88 5.22 -24.76
C LYS A 49 5.34 5.06 -24.33
N LYS A 50 5.98 6.12 -23.84
CA LYS A 50 7.35 6.03 -23.34
C LYS A 50 7.35 5.37 -21.97
N ALA A 51 8.34 4.51 -21.73
CA ALA A 51 8.58 3.93 -20.43
C ALA A 51 8.66 5.03 -19.36
N LYS A 52 8.24 4.72 -18.13
CA LYS A 52 8.38 5.64 -17.01
C LYS A 52 9.86 5.94 -16.82
N VAL A 53 10.25 7.21 -16.94
CA VAL A 53 11.62 7.63 -16.68
C VAL A 53 11.84 7.45 -15.18
N LYS A 54 12.46 6.34 -14.81
CA LYS A 54 12.98 6.10 -13.48
C LYS A 54 14.39 6.66 -13.47
N ASP A 55 14.64 7.63 -12.61
CA ASP A 55 15.97 8.19 -12.44
C ASP A 55 16.89 7.19 -11.69
N TYR A 56 18.18 7.52 -11.65
CA TYR A 56 19.19 6.70 -10.98
C TYR A 56 18.91 6.55 -9.48
N GLU A 57 18.43 7.62 -8.83
CA GLU A 57 18.11 7.63 -7.40
C GLU A 57 16.96 6.67 -7.08
N TYR A 58 15.90 6.66 -7.90
CA TYR A 58 14.82 5.69 -7.80
C TYR A 58 15.37 4.26 -7.86
N TYR A 59 16.30 3.96 -8.76
CA TYR A 59 16.88 2.62 -8.88
C TYR A 59 17.74 2.26 -7.67
N LYS A 60 18.54 3.21 -7.18
CA LYS A 60 19.39 3.06 -5.99
C LYS A 60 18.54 2.78 -4.75
N THR A 61 17.46 3.52 -4.53
CA THR A 61 16.53 3.31 -3.42
C THR A 61 15.82 1.97 -3.51
N ASN A 62 15.34 1.55 -4.69
CA ASN A 62 14.70 0.25 -4.85
C ASN A 62 15.67 -0.92 -4.62
N MET A 63 16.93 -0.79 -5.03
CA MET A 63 17.96 -1.79 -4.70
C MET A 63 18.25 -1.88 -3.20
N LEU A 64 18.26 -0.75 -2.49
CA LEU A 64 18.44 -0.71 -1.03
C LEU A 64 17.26 -1.36 -0.31
N LEU A 65 16.03 -1.07 -0.75
CA LEU A 65 14.81 -1.67 -0.20
C LEU A 65 14.77 -3.19 -0.43
N ALA A 66 15.06 -3.66 -1.65
CA ALA A 66 15.07 -5.09 -1.96
C ALA A 66 16.15 -5.88 -1.22
N LYS A 67 17.21 -5.22 -0.71
CA LYS A 67 18.20 -5.85 0.18
C LYS A 67 17.67 -5.94 1.61
N LYS A 68 17.06 -4.87 2.12
CA LYS A 68 16.44 -4.85 3.46
C LYS A 68 15.37 -5.92 3.62
N ASP A 69 14.53 -6.17 2.61
CA ASP A 69 13.49 -7.20 2.69
C ASP A 69 14.07 -8.62 2.91
N LYS A 70 15.30 -8.89 2.44
CA LYS A 70 15.97 -10.18 2.68
C LYS A 70 16.56 -10.25 4.08
N ASP A 71 17.22 -9.19 4.52
CA ASP A 71 17.82 -9.13 5.86
C ASP A 71 16.73 -9.16 6.94
N GLU A 72 15.60 -8.48 6.71
CA GLU A 72 14.43 -8.49 7.60
C GLU A 72 13.74 -9.87 7.61
N GLN A 73 13.70 -10.59 6.48
CA GLN A 73 13.19 -11.96 6.47
C GLN A 73 14.09 -12.93 7.25
N VAL A 74 15.42 -12.75 7.19
CA VAL A 74 16.38 -13.55 7.97
C VAL A 74 16.20 -13.27 9.46
N LEU A 75 16.12 -12.00 9.86
CA LEU A 75 15.88 -11.61 11.25
C LEU A 75 14.56 -12.18 11.79
N LEU A 76 13.48 -12.14 11.00
CA LEU A 76 12.19 -12.74 11.36
C LEU A 76 12.27 -14.26 11.54
N ALA A 77 13.09 -14.95 10.75
CA ALA A 77 13.29 -16.40 10.89
C ALA A 77 14.08 -16.76 12.14
N GLU A 78 15.07 -15.93 12.51
CA GLU A 78 15.86 -16.10 13.74
C GLU A 78 14.99 -15.90 14.99
N ASP A 79 14.15 -14.87 15.02
CA ASP A 79 13.22 -14.62 16.13
C ASP A 79 12.20 -15.76 16.28
N GLN A 80 11.69 -16.31 15.17
CA GLN A 80 10.81 -17.47 15.20
C GLN A 80 11.51 -18.73 15.72
N ALA A 81 12.76 -18.97 15.30
CA ALA A 81 13.55 -20.11 15.75
C ALA A 81 13.84 -20.03 17.26
N TRP A 82 14.16 -18.84 17.77
CA TRP A 82 14.35 -18.58 19.19
C TRP A 82 13.09 -18.85 20.03
N MET A 83 11.94 -18.33 19.59
CA MET A 83 10.67 -18.54 20.31
C MET A 83 10.27 -20.02 20.33
N LYS A 84 10.57 -20.75 19.26
CA LYS A 84 10.22 -22.17 19.14
C LYS A 84 11.13 -23.06 19.98
N SER A 85 12.43 -22.78 20.05
CA SER A 85 13.37 -23.53 20.89
C SER A 85 13.14 -23.31 22.39
N SER A 86 12.65 -22.13 22.79
CA SER A 86 12.29 -21.86 24.18
C SER A 86 11.03 -22.63 24.65
N SER A 87 10.16 -23.03 23.73
CA SER A 87 8.89 -23.72 24.06
C SER A 87 9.04 -25.24 24.18
N ASP A 88 10.03 -25.82 23.47
CA ASP A 88 10.30 -27.27 23.55
C ASP A 88 10.88 -27.68 24.91
N SER A 89 11.42 -26.74 25.68
CA SER A 89 11.91 -26.98 27.05
C SER A 89 10.79 -27.19 28.08
N ASP A 90 9.56 -26.80 27.78
CA ASP A 90 8.43 -26.87 28.74
C ASP A 90 7.60 -28.17 28.59
N GLN A 91 7.87 -29.01 27.58
CA GLN A 91 7.14 -30.27 27.35
C GLN A 91 7.75 -31.52 27.99
N GLU A 92 9.02 -31.51 28.40
CA GLU A 92 9.68 -32.71 28.97
C GLU A 92 9.35 -32.97 30.47
N ILE A 93 8.58 -32.11 31.13
CA ILE A 93 8.32 -32.20 32.58
C ILE A 93 7.03 -32.97 32.94
N ASN A 94 6.28 -33.47 31.95
CA ASN A 94 4.95 -34.07 32.13
C ASN A 94 4.93 -35.61 32.06
N ALA A 95 5.95 -36.28 31.53
CA ALA A 95 5.89 -37.72 31.22
C ALA A 95 6.03 -38.69 32.43
N ASN A 96 5.97 -38.21 33.68
CA ASN A 96 6.13 -39.03 34.90
C ASN A 96 4.99 -38.83 35.91
N MET A 97 3.72 -38.91 35.49
CA MET A 97 2.57 -39.08 36.39
C MET A 97 1.79 -40.34 36.05
#